data_AF-A0A6B8T4N8-F1
#
_entry.id   AF-A0A6B8T4N8-F1
#
_cell.length_a   1.000
_cell.length_b   1.000
_cell.length_c   1.000
_cell.angle_alpha   90.00
_cell.angle_beta   90.00
_cell.angle_gamma   90.00
#
_symmetry.space_group_name_H-M   'P 1'
#
loop_
_entity.id
_entity.type
_entity.pdbx_description
1 polymer ?
#
loop_
_entity_poly.entity_id
_entity_poly.type
_entity_poly.pdbx_seq_one_letter_code
_entity_poly.pdbx_strand_id
1 'polypeptide(L)'
;MELFKGQSLLEFTERFKTDLDCEEYLASLKWEDGYCCRKLRGIYSWVSEFNIDRYLAEYSFRINRSQNKDTIFNKLMKRIVEGSPVSQSQLVCS
;
A
#
# COMPACT_ATOMS: atom_id res chain seq x y z
N MET A 1 -15.90 1.81 -11.06
CA MET A 1 -16.10 2.73 -9.92
C MET A 1 -15.43 4.04 -10.27
N GLU A 2 -16.22 5.10 -10.43
CA GLU A 2 -15.71 6.44 -10.70
C GLU A 2 -15.48 7.17 -9.37
N LEU A 3 -14.42 6.78 -8.68
CA LEU A 3 -14.01 7.42 -7.43
C LEU A 3 -13.53 8.83 -7.77
N PHE A 4 -14.33 9.84 -7.42
CA PHE A 4 -14.00 11.27 -7.46
C PHE A 4 -14.10 12.02 -8.80
N LYS A 5 -14.93 11.60 -9.76
CA LYS A 5 -15.20 12.48 -10.92
C LYS A 5 -16.02 13.70 -10.49
N GLY A 6 -15.39 14.88 -10.53
CA GLY A 6 -16.05 16.18 -10.33
C GLY A 6 -15.87 16.84 -8.96
N GLN A 7 -15.06 16.28 -8.05
CA GLN A 7 -14.73 16.95 -6.79
C GLN A 7 -13.63 17.99 -6.97
N SER A 8 -13.77 19.12 -6.29
CA SER A 8 -12.73 20.15 -6.24
C SER A 8 -11.57 19.72 -5.34
N LEU A 9 -10.36 20.22 -5.63
CA LEU A 9 -9.16 19.93 -4.83
C LEU A 9 -9.36 20.32 -3.35
N LEU A 10 -10.13 21.38 -3.08
CA LEU A 10 -10.45 21.85 -1.74
C LEU A 10 -11.25 20.81 -0.94
N GLU A 11 -12.32 20.26 -1.54
CA GLU A 11 -13.14 19.23 -0.89
C GLU A 11 -12.35 17.96 -0.60
N PHE A 12 -11.40 17.61 -1.49
CA PHE A 12 -10.50 16.48 -1.26
C PHE A 12 -9.56 16.74 -0.06
N THR A 13 -8.95 17.92 0.00
CA THR A 13 -8.06 18.29 1.12
C THR A 13 -8.79 18.44 2.45
N GLU A 14 -10.06 18.84 2.43
CA GLU A 14 -10.87 18.89 3.65
C GLU A 14 -11.29 17.51 4.15
N ARG A 15 -11.47 16.56 3.23
CA ARG A 15 -11.87 15.18 3.54
C ARG A 15 -10.70 14.32 4.00
N PHE A 16 -9.49 14.55 3.49
CA PHE A 16 -8.30 13.77 3.79
C PHE A 16 -7.23 14.64 4.45
N LYS A 17 -7.48 15.03 5.71
CA LYS A 17 -6.58 15.94 6.46
C LYS A 17 -5.43 15.18 7.11
N THR A 18 -5.67 13.94 7.49
CA THR A 18 -4.73 13.08 8.20
C THR A 18 -4.59 11.73 7.52
N ASP A 19 -3.49 11.04 7.80
CA ASP A 19 -3.26 9.68 7.33
C ASP A 19 -4.37 8.74 7.81
N LEU A 20 -4.92 8.97 9.01
CA LEU A 20 -6.03 8.21 9.57
C LEU A 20 -7.30 8.32 8.72
N ASP A 21 -7.64 9.53 8.24
CA ASP A 21 -8.82 9.74 7.38
C ASP A 21 -8.70 8.93 6.07
N CYS A 22 -7.47 8.83 5.54
CA CYS A 22 -7.18 8.03 4.35
C CYS A 22 -7.34 6.53 4.64
N GLU A 23 -6.80 6.07 5.77
CA GLU A 23 -6.87 4.67 6.19
C GLU A 23 -8.32 4.23 6.46
N GLU A 24 -9.10 5.03 7.18
CA GLU A 24 -10.52 4.76 7.45
C GLU A 24 -11.35 4.71 6.16
N TYR A 25 -11.13 5.66 5.26
CA TYR A 25 -11.82 5.66 3.96
C TYR A 25 -11.48 4.41 3.13
N LEU A 26 -10.20 4.06 3.05
CA LEU A 26 -9.76 2.86 2.33
C LEU A 26 -10.28 1.57 2.99
N ALA A 27 -10.37 1.53 4.32
CA ALA A 27 -10.95 0.41 5.06
C ALA A 27 -12.44 0.26 4.76
N SER A 28 -13.21 1.36 4.74
CA SER A 28 -14.64 1.36 4.43
C SER A 28 -14.94 0.80 3.02
N LEU A 29 -14.16 1.22 2.00
CA LEU A 29 -14.30 0.71 0.63
C LEU A 29 -13.89 -0.77 0.53
N LYS A 30 -12.88 -1.18 1.30
CA LYS A 30 -12.33 -2.54 1.22
C LYS A 30 -13.23 -3.55 1.91
N TRP A 31 -13.93 -3.16 2.97
CA TRP A 31 -14.70 -4.05 3.86
C TRP A 31 -16.20 -3.71 3.89
N GLU A 32 -16.72 -3.02 2.88
CA GLU A 32 -18.16 -2.70 2.72
C GLU A 32 -19.04 -3.96 2.82
N ASP A 33 -18.61 -5.05 2.18
CA ASP A 33 -19.28 -6.36 2.23
C ASP A 33 -18.82 -7.26 3.40
N GLY A 34 -18.18 -6.67 4.41
CA GLY A 34 -17.61 -7.35 5.57
C GLY A 34 -16.12 -7.69 5.45
N TYR A 35 -15.53 -8.16 6.56
CA TYR A 35 -14.10 -8.45 6.65
C TYR A 35 -13.73 -9.71 5.85
N CYS A 36 -13.36 -9.59 4.58
CA CYS A 36 -12.88 -10.73 3.80
C CYS A 36 -11.33 -10.71 3.67
N CYS A 37 -10.66 -11.44 4.57
CA CYS A 37 -9.23 -11.71 4.48
C CYS A 37 -8.95 -12.73 3.37
N ARG A 38 -8.71 -12.23 2.14
CA ARG A 38 -8.52 -13.05 0.93
C ARG A 38 -7.25 -13.92 0.94
N LYS A 39 -6.43 -13.86 1.99
CA LYS A 39 -5.13 -14.57 2.07
C LYS A 39 -4.99 -15.65 3.13
N LEU A 40 -5.90 -15.74 4.08
CA LEU A 40 -6.00 -16.88 4.99
C LEU A 40 -7.22 -17.69 4.61
N ARG A 41 -7.10 -18.52 3.56
CA ARG A 41 -8.02 -19.60 3.11
C ARG A 41 -9.33 -19.74 3.94
N GLY A 42 -10.23 -18.75 3.91
CA GLY A 42 -11.51 -18.79 4.63
C GLY A 42 -11.46 -18.98 6.16
N ILE A 43 -10.33 -18.76 6.85
CA ILE A 43 -10.25 -18.90 8.31
C ILE A 43 -10.24 -17.52 8.96
N TYR A 44 -11.33 -17.19 9.63
CA TYR A 44 -11.45 -16.03 10.49
C TYR A 44 -10.75 -16.32 11.82
N SER A 45 -9.60 -15.71 12.07
CA SER A 45 -8.94 -15.72 13.37
C SER A 45 -9.23 -14.42 14.10
N TRP A 46 -9.65 -14.48 15.36
CA TRP A 46 -9.82 -13.30 16.20
C TRP A 46 -8.46 -12.62 16.43
N VAL A 47 -8.39 -11.31 16.22
CA VAL A 47 -7.19 -10.50 16.45
C VAL A 47 -7.59 -9.43 17.46
N SER A 48 -6.82 -9.29 18.53
CA SER A 48 -7.06 -8.22 19.50
C SER A 48 -6.87 -6.86 18.84
N GLU A 49 -7.59 -5.84 19.31
CA GLU A 49 -7.50 -4.47 18.80
C GLU A 49 -6.04 -3.97 18.77
N PHE A 50 -5.27 -4.25 19.83
CA PHE A 50 -3.83 -3.95 19.91
C PHE A 50 -2.96 -4.55 18.79
N ASN A 51 -3.38 -5.66 18.17
CA ASN A 51 -2.61 -6.38 17.15
C ASN A 51 -3.09 -6.10 15.72
N ILE A 52 -4.12 -5.26 15.54
CA ILE A 52 -4.77 -5.06 14.24
C ILE A 52 -3.79 -4.50 13.20
N ASP A 53 -3.00 -3.49 13.57
CA ASP A 53 -2.06 -2.84 12.66
C ASP A 53 -0.97 -3.82 12.19
N ARG A 54 -0.39 -4.59 13.12
CA ARG A 54 0.62 -5.60 12.80
C ARG A 54 0.06 -6.67 11.87
N TYR A 55 -1.17 -7.11 12.14
CA TYR A 55 -1.85 -8.07 11.28
C TYR A 55 -2.08 -7.50 9.87
N LEU A 56 -2.57 -6.26 9.76
CA LEU A 56 -2.83 -5.60 8.48
C LEU A 56 -1.55 -5.35 7.68
N ALA A 57 -0.47 -4.97 8.35
CA ALA A 57 0.85 -4.80 7.73
C ALA A 57 1.38 -6.12 7.18
N GLU A 58 1.33 -7.19 7.97
CA GLU A 58 1.77 -8.53 7.54
C GLU A 58 0.89 -9.06 6.40
N TYR A 59 -0.42 -8.88 6.49
CA TYR A 59 -1.37 -9.23 5.43
C TYR A 59 -1.06 -8.51 4.12
N SER A 60 -0.84 -7.19 4.18
CA SER A 60 -0.52 -6.36 3.03
C SER A 60 0.82 -6.75 2.40
N PHE A 61 1.86 -6.97 3.23
CA PHE A 61 3.14 -7.50 2.76
C PHE A 61 2.98 -8.82 2.04
N ARG A 62 2.25 -9.77 2.64
CA ARG A 62 1.98 -11.06 2.02
C ARG A 62 1.28 -10.82 0.69
N ILE A 63 0.11 -10.16 0.63
CA ILE A 63 -0.67 -9.91 -0.61
C ILE A 63 0.21 -9.34 -1.72
N ASN A 64 0.93 -8.25 -1.41
CA ASN A 64 1.78 -7.58 -2.37
C ASN A 64 2.87 -8.52 -2.92
N ARG A 65 3.46 -9.38 -2.08
CA ARG A 65 4.43 -10.39 -2.52
C ARG A 65 3.86 -11.48 -3.43
N SER A 66 2.58 -11.89 -3.27
CA SER A 66 2.02 -12.91 -4.18
C SER A 66 1.57 -12.32 -5.51
N GLN A 67 1.00 -11.12 -5.48
CA GLN A 67 0.53 -10.44 -6.69
C GLN A 67 1.71 -9.85 -7.47
N ASN A 68 2.74 -9.39 -6.76
CA ASN A 68 3.97 -8.88 -7.33
C ASN A 68 5.16 -9.67 -6.76
N LYS A 69 5.62 -10.67 -7.52
CA LYS A 69 6.78 -11.50 -7.13
C LYS A 69 8.09 -10.73 -7.17
N ASP A 70 8.14 -9.59 -7.85
CA ASP A 70 9.31 -8.72 -7.89
C ASP A 70 9.33 -7.88 -6.61
N THR A 71 10.11 -8.34 -5.63
CA THR A 71 10.42 -7.58 -4.43
C THR A 71 11.17 -6.29 -4.77
N ILE A 72 11.16 -5.31 -3.85
CA ILE A 72 12.01 -4.11 -3.96
C ILE A 72 13.47 -4.53 -4.22
N PHE A 73 13.93 -5.58 -3.55
CA PHE A 73 15.26 -6.16 -3.77
C PHE A 73 15.46 -6.65 -5.21
N ASN A 74 14.53 -7.43 -5.78
CA ASN A 74 14.64 -7.89 -7.17
C ASN A 74 14.64 -6.74 -8.18
N LYS A 75 13.79 -5.72 -7.95
CA LYS A 75 13.77 -4.52 -8.79
C LYS A 75 15.08 -3.75 -8.69
N LEU A 76 15.65 -3.67 -7.50
CA LEU A 76 16.92 -2.99 -7.24
C LEU A 76 18.10 -3.74 -7.90
N MET A 77 18.13 -5.07 -7.78
CA MET A 77 19.12 -5.91 -8.46
C MET A 77 19.03 -5.80 -9.98
N LYS A 78 17.82 -5.86 -10.56
CA LYS A 78 17.64 -5.64 -12.01
C LYS A 78 18.15 -4.26 -12.43
N ARG A 79 17.81 -3.20 -11.69
CA ARG A 79 18.29 -1.83 -11.96
C ARG A 79 19.80 -1.67 -11.84
N ILE A 80 20.44 -2.37 -10.91
CA ILE A 80 21.91 -2.38 -10.78
C ILE A 80 22.55 -3.08 -11.98
N VAL A 81 21.99 -4.21 -12.42
CA VAL A 81 22.55 -5.01 -13.52
C VAL A 81 22.30 -4.36 -14.88
N GLU A 82 21.12 -3.79 -15.10
CA GLU A 82 20.71 -3.15 -16.35
C GLU A 82 21.22 -1.69 -16.45
N GLY A 83 21.52 -1.05 -15.32
CA GLY A 83 21.95 0.33 -15.26
C GLY A 83 23.39 0.52 -15.70
N SER A 84 23.64 1.50 -16.55
CA SER A 84 25.01 1.94 -16.84
C SER A 84 25.67 2.54 -15.60
N PRO A 85 26.96 2.26 -15.33
CA PRO A 85 27.65 2.84 -14.19
C PRO A 85 27.62 4.37 -14.26
N VAL A 86 27.15 4.99 -13.18
CA VAL A 86 27.08 6.45 -13.03
C VAL A 86 28.30 6.91 -12.24
N SER A 87 29.00 7.92 -12.75
CA SER A 87 30.14 8.51 -12.06
C SER A 87 29.69 9.43 -10.92
N GLN A 88 30.49 9.51 -9.84
CA GLN A 88 30.14 10.30 -8.64
C GLN A 88 29.82 11.77 -8.96
N SER A 89 30.47 12.34 -9.97
CA SER A 89 30.23 13.72 -10.42
C SER A 89 28.82 13.94 -10.98
N GLN A 90 28.18 12.90 -11.50
CA GLN A 90 26.80 12.95 -12.02
C GLN A 90 25.74 12.76 -10.94
N LEU A 91 26.14 12.37 -9.72
CA LEU A 91 25.23 12.17 -8.58
C LEU A 91 25.01 13.44 -7.75
N VAL A 92 25.81 14.47 -7.95
CA VAL A 92 25.68 15.74 -7.22
C VAL A 92 24.63 16.60 -7.91
N CYS A 93 23.42 16.70 -7.34
CA CYS A 93 22.47 17.73 -7.72
C CYS A 93 23.07 19.09 -7.36
N SER A 94 23.31 19.92 -8.37
CA SER A 94 23.69 21.33 -8.21
C SER A 94 22.49 22.16 -7.74
#